data_AF-A0A7L5AGM4-F1
#
_entry.id   AF-A0A7L5AGM4-F1
#
_cell.length_a   1.000
_cell.length_b   1.000
_cell.length_c   1.000
_cell.angle_alpha   90.00
_cell.angle_beta   90.00
_cell.angle_gamma   90.00
#
_symmetry.space_group_name_H-M   'P 1'
#
loop_
_entity.id
_entity.type
_entity.pdbx_description
1 polymer ?
#
loop_
_entity_poly.entity_id
_entity_poly.type
_entity_poly.pdbx_seq_one_letter_code
_entity_poly.pdbx_strand_id
1 'polypeptide(L)'
;MPTIRIYEAALCCDTGVCGADVDKSLVEVTADVRNLQGLGADIARHNLAGDPTAFTVDETVRAFMHTVGSKGLPLTVVDGVTVATGTYPGLEQLRELAGLASTTGTNDGAPRTELGRTETTGGCCGGATGCC
;
A
#
# COMPACT_ATOMS: atom_id res chain seq x y z
N MET A 1 15.02 -3.81 -8.47
CA MET A 1 13.69 -3.46 -7.93
C MET A 1 13.13 -4.75 -7.40
N PRO A 2 12.68 -4.80 -6.13
CA PRO A 2 12.13 -6.02 -5.56
C PRO A 2 10.92 -6.51 -6.35
N THR A 3 10.84 -7.81 -6.60
CA THR A 3 9.69 -8.44 -7.24
C THR A 3 8.78 -9.06 -6.18
N ILE A 4 7.56 -8.54 -6.06
CA ILE A 4 6.56 -8.99 -5.09
C ILE A 4 5.53 -9.86 -5.80
N ARG A 5 5.27 -11.05 -5.26
CA ARG A 5 4.23 -11.97 -5.75
C ARG A 5 3.32 -12.38 -4.61
N ILE A 6 2.02 -12.17 -4.81
CA ILE A 6 0.97 -12.52 -3.85
C ILE A 6 0.18 -13.69 -4.42
N TYR A 7 0.20 -14.82 -3.73
CA TYR A 7 -0.46 -16.06 -4.10
C TYR A 7 -1.72 -16.22 -3.27
N GLU A 8 -2.86 -16.32 -3.92
CA GLU A 8 -4.17 -16.27 -3.28
C GLU A 8 -4.88 -17.62 -3.34
N ALA A 9 -5.85 -17.80 -2.44
CA ALA A 9 -6.74 -18.95 -2.50
C ALA A 9 -7.47 -19.03 -3.84
N ALA A 10 -8.20 -20.13 -4.06
CA ALA A 10 -9.06 -20.27 -5.23
C ALA A 10 -10.23 -19.27 -5.16
N LEU A 11 -10.05 -18.09 -5.75
CA LEU A 11 -11.04 -17.03 -5.86
C LEU A 11 -11.88 -17.23 -7.13
N CYS A 12 -13.12 -16.73 -7.12
CA CYS A 12 -14.02 -16.81 -8.27
C CYS A 12 -13.57 -15.96 -9.47
N CYS A 13 -12.74 -14.93 -9.25
CA CYS A 13 -12.10 -14.11 -10.28
C CYS A 13 -10.72 -13.65 -9.79
N ASP A 14 -9.92 -13.02 -10.66
CA ASP A 14 -8.53 -12.65 -10.35
C ASP A 14 -8.37 -11.74 -9.12
N THR A 15 -9.31 -10.84 -8.89
CA THR A 15 -9.27 -9.95 -7.71
C THR A 15 -10.05 -10.51 -6.52
N GLY A 16 -10.92 -11.49 -6.76
CA GLY A 16 -11.90 -12.02 -5.80
C GLY A 16 -13.00 -11.03 -5.39
N VAL A 17 -13.17 -9.92 -6.11
CA VAL A 17 -14.16 -8.86 -5.81
C VAL A 17 -15.47 -9.07 -6.60
N CYS A 18 -15.86 -10.31 -6.86
CA CYS A 18 -17.11 -10.62 -7.58
C CYS A 18 -18.16 -11.22 -6.64
N GLY A 19 -19.39 -10.70 -6.67
CA GLY A 19 -20.51 -11.17 -5.85
C GLY A 19 -21.04 -10.11 -4.89
N ALA A 20 -22.02 -10.49 -4.07
CA ALA A 20 -22.66 -9.58 -3.11
C ALA A 20 -21.87 -9.46 -1.79
N ASP A 21 -21.22 -10.54 -1.34
CA ASP A 21 -20.48 -10.61 -0.08
C ASP A 21 -18.97 -10.55 -0.34
N VAL A 22 -18.51 -9.35 -0.73
CA VAL A 22 -17.10 -9.10 -1.03
C VAL A 22 -16.28 -8.98 0.25
N ASP A 23 -15.15 -9.68 0.33
CA ASP A 23 -14.16 -9.52 1.39
C ASP A 23 -13.46 -8.15 1.28
N LYS A 24 -13.50 -7.37 2.36
CA LYS A 24 -12.87 -6.04 2.43
C LYS A 24 -11.36 -6.09 2.19
N SER A 25 -10.68 -7.15 2.65
CA SER A 25 -9.24 -7.31 2.45
C SER A 25 -8.87 -7.46 0.97
N LEU A 26 -9.72 -8.13 0.19
CA LEU A 26 -9.57 -8.25 -1.27
C LEU A 26 -9.74 -6.91 -1.97
N VAL A 27 -10.66 -6.06 -1.49
CA VAL A 27 -10.84 -4.70 -2.01
C VAL A 27 -9.61 -3.85 -1.73
N GLU A 28 -9.14 -3.86 -0.48
CA GLU A 28 -7.97 -3.08 -0.03
C GLU A 28 -6.72 -3.49 -0.81
N VAL A 29 -6.37 -4.78 -0.84
CA VAL A 29 -5.18 -5.24 -1.56
C VAL A 29 -5.27 -4.98 -3.07
N THR A 30 -6.47 -5.06 -3.66
CA THR A 30 -6.67 -4.72 -5.08
C THR A 30 -6.35 -3.24 -5.34
N ALA A 31 -6.81 -2.34 -4.46
CA ALA A 31 -6.54 -0.91 -4.59
C ALA A 31 -5.06 -0.60 -4.36
N ASP A 32 -4.46 -1.18 -3.31
CA ASP A 32 -3.07 -0.95 -2.94
C ASP A 32 -2.09 -1.45 -4.02
N VAL A 33 -2.29 -2.66 -4.54
CA VAL A 33 -1.47 -3.21 -5.61
C VAL A 33 -1.54 -2.33 -6.87
N ARG A 34 -2.74 -1.87 -7.26
CA ARG A 34 -2.89 -0.96 -8.41
C ARG A 34 -2.18 0.37 -8.20
N ASN A 35 -2.29 0.94 -6.99
CA ASN A 35 -1.60 2.18 -6.64
C ASN A 35 -0.08 2.00 -6.76
N LEU A 36 0.49 0.97 -6.14
CA LEU A 36 1.93 0.72 -6.16
C LEU A 36 2.46 0.36 -7.55
N GLN A 37 1.71 -0.39 -8.36
CA GLN A 37 2.04 -0.61 -9.76
C GLN A 37 2.11 0.70 -10.55
N GLY A 38 1.19 1.65 -10.27
CA GLY A 38 1.23 3.00 -10.83
C GLY A 38 2.46 3.82 -10.44
N LEU A 39 3.08 3.50 -9.29
CA LEU A 39 4.36 4.07 -8.83
C LEU A 39 5.58 3.30 -9.36
N GLY A 40 5.37 2.27 -10.19
CA GLY A 40 6.42 1.49 -10.82
C GLY A 40 6.84 0.23 -10.06
N ALA A 41 6.14 -0.17 -8.99
CA ALA A 41 6.45 -1.41 -8.27
C ALA A 41 6.18 -2.66 -9.14
N ASP A 42 7.08 -3.63 -9.11
CA ASP A 42 6.85 -4.97 -9.67
C ASP A 42 6.10 -5.83 -8.64
N ILE A 43 4.77 -5.72 -8.67
CA ILE A 43 3.87 -6.51 -7.83
C ILE A 43 2.87 -7.23 -8.72
N ALA A 44 2.67 -8.53 -8.51
CA ALA A 44 1.61 -9.28 -9.16
C ALA A 44 0.86 -10.19 -8.18
N ARG A 45 -0.38 -10.50 -8.54
CA ARG A 45 -1.25 -11.43 -7.82
C ARG A 45 -1.54 -12.66 -8.69
N HIS A 46 -1.55 -13.83 -8.06
CA HIS A 46 -1.85 -15.11 -8.67
C HIS A 46 -2.95 -15.80 -7.87
N ASN A 47 -4.09 -16.05 -8.50
CA ASN A 47 -5.20 -16.81 -7.93
C ASN A 47 -5.03 -18.30 -8.26
N LEU A 48 -5.11 -19.19 -7.27
CA LEU A 48 -4.96 -20.63 -7.48
C LEU A 48 -5.94 -21.22 -8.50
N ALA A 49 -7.15 -20.67 -8.62
CA ALA A 49 -8.14 -21.13 -9.60
C ALA A 49 -7.81 -20.69 -11.04
N GLY A 50 -7.22 -19.50 -11.21
CA GLY A 50 -6.95 -18.89 -12.51
C GLY A 50 -5.53 -19.16 -13.04
N ASP A 51 -4.55 -19.29 -12.14
CA ASP A 51 -3.14 -19.46 -12.47
C ASP A 51 -2.48 -20.54 -11.59
N PRO A 52 -2.89 -21.82 -11.71
CA PRO A 52 -2.35 -22.90 -10.89
C PRO A 52 -0.86 -23.16 -11.16
N THR A 53 -0.37 -22.87 -12.37
CA THR A 53 1.03 -23.09 -12.76
C THR A 53 1.97 -22.23 -11.93
N ALA A 54 1.61 -20.97 -11.63
CA ALA A 54 2.41 -20.07 -10.80
C ALA A 54 2.73 -20.64 -9.40
N PHE A 55 1.90 -21.53 -8.87
CA PHE A 55 2.09 -22.17 -7.56
C PHE A 55 3.09 -23.36 -7.58
N THR A 56 3.55 -23.74 -8.78
CA THR A 56 4.42 -24.91 -8.97
C THR A 56 5.81 -24.55 -9.52
N VAL A 57 5.94 -23.36 -10.12
CA VAL A 57 7.18 -22.90 -10.76
C VAL A 57 8.19 -22.39 -9.75
N ASP A 58 7.74 -21.59 -8.78
CA ASP A 58 8.60 -21.07 -7.72
C ASP A 58 8.80 -22.12 -6.62
N GLU A 59 10.06 -22.39 -6.26
CA GLU A 59 10.41 -23.43 -5.31
C GLU A 59 9.87 -23.12 -3.90
N THR A 60 9.95 -21.87 -3.46
CA THR A 60 9.47 -21.42 -2.15
C THR A 60 7.96 -21.59 -2.06
N VAL A 61 7.24 -21.19 -3.10
CA VAL A 61 5.78 -21.31 -3.18
C VAL A 61 5.37 -22.79 -3.22
N ARG A 62 6.03 -23.60 -4.03
CA ARG A 62 5.77 -25.05 -4.12
C ARG A 62 6.00 -25.72 -2.77
N ALA A 63 7.10 -25.42 -2.09
CA ALA A 63 7.40 -25.96 -0.75
C ALA A 63 6.35 -25.54 0.28
N PHE A 64 5.90 -24.29 0.25
CA PHE A 64 4.81 -23.80 1.09
C PHE A 64 3.52 -24.57 0.83
N MET A 65 3.14 -24.75 -0.44
CA MET A 65 1.94 -25.50 -0.82
C MET A 65 2.00 -26.98 -0.41
N HIS A 66 3.17 -27.61 -0.41
CA HIS A 66 3.33 -28.98 0.09
C HIS A 66 3.24 -29.10 1.60
N THR A 67 3.76 -28.11 2.34
CA THR A 67 3.91 -28.20 3.81
C THR A 67 2.70 -27.65 4.55
N VAL A 68 2.22 -26.48 4.12
CA VAL A 68 1.11 -25.74 4.76
C VAL A 68 -0.20 -25.97 4.01
N GLY A 69 -0.13 -26.06 2.69
CA GLY A 69 -1.30 -26.22 1.82
C GLY A 69 -2.09 -24.92 1.62
N SER A 70 -3.15 -25.02 0.82
CA SER A 70 -3.97 -23.87 0.39
C SER A 70 -4.66 -23.13 1.54
N LYS A 71 -4.80 -23.75 2.72
CA LYS A 71 -5.36 -23.12 3.92
C LYS A 71 -4.48 -22.02 4.50
N GLY A 72 -3.19 -21.99 4.16
CA GLY A 72 -2.25 -20.95 4.59
C GLY A 72 -2.21 -19.73 3.68
N LEU A 73 -2.96 -19.73 2.58
CA LEU A 73 -3.04 -18.58 1.66
C LEU A 73 -3.87 -17.44 2.27
N PRO A 74 -3.64 -16.17 1.89
CA PRO A 74 -2.67 -15.71 0.89
C PRO A 74 -1.21 -15.84 1.35
N LEU A 75 -0.29 -16.08 0.41
CA LEU A 75 1.16 -16.10 0.63
C LEU A 75 1.78 -14.92 -0.12
N THR A 76 2.61 -14.11 0.54
CA THR A 76 3.40 -13.07 -0.12
C THR A 76 4.86 -13.44 -0.14
N VAL A 77 5.46 -13.33 -1.32
CA VAL A 77 6.88 -13.61 -1.59
C VAL A 77 7.52 -12.36 -2.17
N VAL A 78 8.73 -12.03 -1.71
CA VAL A 78 9.57 -10.96 -2.26
C VAL A 78 10.91 -11.56 -2.64
N ASP A 79 11.29 -11.44 -3.91
CA ASP A 79 12.53 -12.00 -4.46
C ASP A 79 12.76 -13.48 -4.08
N GLY A 80 11.70 -14.28 -4.13
CA GLY A 80 11.71 -15.71 -3.80
C GLY A 80 11.65 -16.03 -2.29
N VAL A 81 11.58 -15.03 -1.41
CA VAL A 81 11.50 -15.22 0.06
C VAL A 81 10.10 -14.95 0.58
N THR A 82 9.56 -15.86 1.39
CA THR A 82 8.26 -15.66 2.07
C THR A 82 8.34 -14.53 3.10
N VAL A 83 7.43 -13.56 3.02
CA VAL A 83 7.35 -12.42 3.96
C VAL A 83 6.04 -12.35 4.74
N ALA A 84 4.95 -12.94 4.23
CA ALA A 84 3.65 -12.99 4.91
C ALA A 84 2.83 -14.21 4.46
N THR A 85 1.98 -14.71 5.36
CA THR A 85 1.08 -15.84 5.11
C THR A 85 -0.25 -15.64 5.84
N GLY A 86 -1.36 -16.09 5.27
CA GLY A 86 -2.70 -16.04 5.87
C GLY A 86 -3.36 -14.65 5.89
N THR A 87 -2.60 -13.58 5.71
CA THR A 87 -3.10 -12.21 5.62
C THR A 87 -2.31 -11.40 4.59
N TYR A 88 -2.96 -10.44 3.94
CA TYR A 88 -2.28 -9.50 3.05
C TYR A 88 -1.44 -8.50 3.86
N PRO A 89 -0.21 -8.17 3.42
CA PRO A 89 0.51 -7.02 3.94
C PRO A 89 -0.27 -5.73 3.66
N GLY A 90 -0.24 -4.78 4.59
CA GLY A 90 -0.88 -3.47 4.39
C GLY A 90 -0.10 -2.58 3.41
N LEU A 91 -0.72 -1.48 2.97
CA LEU A 91 -0.15 -0.54 2.00
C LEU A 91 1.29 -0.11 2.32
N GLU A 92 1.55 0.40 3.53
CA GLU A 92 2.89 0.87 3.91
C GLU A 92 3.92 -0.26 3.88
N GLN A 93 3.53 -1.47 4.30
CA GLN A 93 4.41 -2.64 4.25
C GLN A 93 4.70 -3.05 2.79
N LEU A 94 3.69 -3.08 1.93
CA LEU A 94 3.90 -3.35 0.49
C LEU A 94 4.79 -2.29 -0.16
N ARG A 95 4.64 -1.04 0.24
CA ARG A 95 5.46 0.08 -0.25
C ARG A 95 6.92 -0.05 0.17
N GLU A 96 7.17 -0.40 1.43
CA GLU A 96 8.52 -0.69 1.94
C GLU A 96 9.15 -1.87 1.19
N LEU A 97 8.41 -2.98 1.08
CA LEU A 97 8.85 -4.19 0.36
C LEU A 97 9.14 -3.90 -1.12
N ALA A 98 8.41 -2.97 -1.74
CA ALA A 98 8.63 -2.56 -3.12
C ALA A 98 9.87 -1.66 -3.31
N GLY A 99 10.56 -1.29 -2.23
CA GLY A 99 11.65 -0.33 -2.27
C GLY A 99 11.18 1.10 -2.59
N LEU A 100 9.88 1.37 -2.39
CA LEU A 100 9.26 2.69 -2.60
C LEU A 100 9.08 3.46 -1.28
N ALA A 101 9.70 2.98 -0.20
CA ALA A 101 9.80 3.74 1.04
C ALA A 101 10.38 5.11 0.69
N SER A 102 9.65 6.18 1.02
CA SER A 102 10.22 7.51 0.95
C SER A 102 11.50 7.45 1.77
N THR A 103 12.64 7.81 1.17
CA THR A 103 13.69 8.42 1.96
C THR A 103 13.01 9.60 2.62
N THR A 104 12.63 9.42 3.89
CA THR A 104 12.43 10.55 4.78
C THR A 104 13.78 11.24 4.77
N GLY A 105 13.93 12.20 3.86
CA GLY A 105 14.91 13.24 4.01
C GLY A 105 14.76 13.69 5.45
N THR A 106 15.86 13.60 6.18
CA THR A 106 16.12 14.44 7.33
C THR A 106 15.67 15.85 6.94
N ASN A 107 14.44 16.22 7.33
CA ASN A 107 14.06 17.61 7.42
C ASN A 107 14.78 18.15 8.65
N ASP A 108 16.10 18.35 8.50
CA ASP A 108 16.76 19.46 9.15
C ASP A 108 15.95 20.71 8.78
N GLY A 109 15.31 21.28 9.79
CA GLY A 109 14.66 22.60 9.83
C GLY A 109 14.15 23.18 8.52
N ALA A 110 12.88 22.96 8.19
CA ALA A 110 12.14 23.99 7.46
C ALA A 110 11.83 25.14 8.45
N PRO A 111 12.38 26.36 8.29
CA PRO A 111 11.85 27.50 9.01
C PRO A 111 10.40 27.70 8.54
N ARG A 112 9.50 27.81 9.52
CA ARG A 112 8.11 28.19 9.29
C ARG A 112 8.09 29.48 8.47
N THR A 113 7.32 29.44 7.40
CA THR A 113 6.95 30.57 6.56
C THR A 113 6.56 31.77 7.44
N GLU A 114 7.45 32.76 7.56
CA GLU A 114 7.04 34.09 7.95
C GLU A 114 6.22 34.67 6.80
N LEU A 115 4.90 34.54 6.93
CA LEU A 115 3.97 35.41 6.24
C LEU A 115 4.27 36.81 6.75
N GLY A 116 4.99 37.57 5.92
CA GLY A 116 5.44 38.93 6.18
C GLY A 116 4.30 39.80 6.68
N ARG A 117 4.22 39.92 8.00
CA ARG A 117 3.48 40.98 8.67
C ARG A 117 4.40 42.19 8.68
N THR A 118 4.41 42.93 7.59
CA THR A 118 5.02 44.26 7.60
C THR A 118 4.19 45.12 8.55
N GLU A 119 4.76 45.36 9.73
CA GLU A 119 4.36 46.36 10.71
C GLU A 119 4.32 47.74 10.02
N THR A 120 3.20 48.07 9.38
CA THR A 120 2.86 49.46 9.09
C THR A 120 2.18 50.01 10.33
N THR A 121 3.00 50.58 11.22
CA THR A 121 2.58 51.60 12.18
C THR A 121 1.94 52.74 11.40
N GLY A 122 0.61 52.72 11.29
CA GLY A 122 -0.16 53.71 10.54
C GLY A 122 -1.59 53.74 11.05
N GLY A 123 -1.90 54.76 11.85
CA GLY A 123 -3.10 54.85 12.69
C GLY A 123 -4.42 54.55 12.00
N CYS A 124 -5.19 53.68 12.63
CA CYS A 124 -6.64 53.59 12.46
C CYS A 124 -7.31 54.29 13.65
N CYS A 125 -7.59 55.58 13.44
CA CYS A 125 -8.72 56.33 13.98
C CYS A 125 -9.10 56.07 15.44
N GLY A 126 -8.50 56.85 16.33
CA GLY A 126 -9.17 57.29 17.54
C GLY A 126 -10.42 58.10 17.19
N GLY A 127 -11.52 57.80 17.86
CA GLY A 127 -12.78 58.53 17.72
C GLY A 127 -13.72 58.10 18.83
N ALA A 128 -13.52 58.69 20.00
CA ALA A 128 -14.41 58.58 21.13
C ALA A 128 -15.78 59.21 20.83
N THR A 129 -16.75 58.80 21.66
CA THR A 129 -18.02 59.50 21.99
C THR A 129 -19.10 59.55 20.92
N GLY A 130 -20.29 59.07 21.30
CA GLY A 130 -21.48 59.06 20.45
C GLY A 130 -22.11 60.42 20.22
N CYS A 131 -23.09 60.44 19.32
CA CYS A 131 -24.33 61.22 19.37
C CYS A 131 -25.16 60.97 18.09
N CYS A 132 -26.49 60.98 18.29
CA CYS A 132 -27.61 61.02 17.35
C CYS A 132 -27.93 59.76 16.54
#